data_AF-A0A7T1HU51-F1
#
_entry.id   AF-A0A7T1HU51-F1
#
_cell.length_a   1.000
_cell.length_b   1.000
_cell.length_c   1.000
_cell.angle_alpha   90.00
_cell.angle_beta   90.00
_cell.angle_gamma   90.00
#
_symmetry.space_group_name_H-M   'P 1'
#
loop_
_entity.id
_entity.type
_entity.pdbx_description
1 polymer ?
#
loop_
_entity_poly.entity_id
_entity_poly.type
_entity_poly.pdbx_seq_one_letter_code
_entity_poly.pdbx_strand_id
1 'polypeptide(L)'
;MILVYDVIDGSRFANGRMFCDMGPAMADGLTCVLDGTVWTRSGWVDPSLDGVSSFSPGGELIGRIHLPEVVSNLCFGGHLRTRLFITVAQSVYDTYVQTQGAAFP
;
A
#
# COMPACT_ATOMS: atom_id res chain seq x y z
N MET A 1 1.03 9.86 6.76
CA MET A 1 -0.23 9.35 7.33
C MET A 1 -1.15 8.87 6.23
N ILE A 2 -2.03 7.92 6.54
CA ILE A 2 -3.16 7.51 5.70
C ILE A 2 -4.45 7.75 6.49
N LEU A 3 -5.50 8.20 5.81
CA LEU A 3 -6.82 8.43 6.40
C LEU A 3 -7.81 7.37 5.93
N VAL A 4 -8.77 7.05 6.80
CA VAL A 4 -9.93 6.21 6.46
C VAL A 4 -11.21 6.99 6.70
N TYR A 5 -12.20 6.72 5.86
CA TYR A 5 -13.51 7.36 5.90
C TYR A 5 -14.59 6.28 5.83
N ASP A 6 -15.72 6.55 6.47
CA ASP A 6 -16.91 5.74 6.29
C ASP A 6 -17.54 6.09 4.94
N VAL A 7 -17.91 5.07 4.16
CA VAL A 7 -18.63 5.23 2.89
C VAL A 7 -20.12 5.11 3.16
N ILE A 8 -20.83 6.23 3.09
CA ILE A 8 -22.27 6.30 3.28
C ILE A 8 -22.96 6.29 1.91
N ASP A 9 -23.98 5.44 1.77
CA ASP A 9 -24.79 5.30 0.55
C ASP A 9 -23.94 5.06 -0.71
N GLY A 10 -22.79 4.38 -0.56
CA GLY A 10 -21.89 4.01 -1.65
C GLY A 10 -21.14 5.16 -2.35
N SER A 11 -21.32 6.41 -1.91
CA SER A 11 -20.81 7.57 -2.65
C SER A 11 -20.37 8.77 -1.80
N ARG A 12 -20.75 8.84 -0.53
CA ARG A 12 -20.39 9.95 0.37
C ARG A 12 -19.39 9.51 1.43
N PHE A 13 -18.37 10.32 1.67
CA PHE A 13 -17.38 10.08 2.72
C PHE A 13 -17.73 10.86 4.01
N ALA A 14 -17.63 10.20 5.15
CA ALA A 14 -17.85 10.79 6.47
C ALA A 14 -16.84 10.26 7.51
N ASN A 15 -16.78 10.88 8.69
CA ASN A 15 -16.04 10.40 9.87
C ASN A 15 -14.55 10.08 9.58
N GLY A 16 -13.89 10.99 8.87
CA GLY A 16 -12.47 10.88 8.55
C GLY A 16 -11.61 10.77 9.81
N ARG A 17 -10.76 9.75 9.84
CA ARG A 17 -9.87 9.46 10.97
C ARG A 17 -8.53 8.95 10.46
N MET A 18 -7.50 9.11 11.27
CA MET A 18 -6.18 8.54 10.97
C MET A 18 -6.29 7.02 10.99
N PHE A 19 -5.91 6.39 9.88
CA PHE A 19 -5.82 4.95 9.76
C PHE A 19 -4.46 4.48 10.24
N CYS A 20 -3.38 5.00 9.64
CA CYS A 20 -2.03 4.72 10.09
C CYS A 20 -1.13 5.97 10.02
N ASP A 21 -0.19 6.03 10.94
CA ASP A 21 0.92 6.98 10.90
C ASP A 21 2.09 6.35 10.13
N MET A 22 2.64 7.12 9.20
CA MET A 22 3.81 6.70 8.41
C MET A 22 5.13 7.13 9.08
N GLY A 23 5.06 7.83 10.21
CA GLY A 23 6.20 8.47 10.85
C GLY A 23 6.89 9.41 9.85
N PRO A 24 8.22 9.31 9.67
CA PRO A 24 8.94 10.16 8.73
C PRO A 24 8.72 9.78 7.25
N ALA A 25 8.18 8.60 6.94
CA ALA A 25 7.97 8.17 5.56
C ALA A 25 6.71 8.80 4.93
N MET A 26 6.69 8.89 3.61
CA MET A 26 5.51 9.35 2.86
C MET A 26 4.77 8.20 2.16
N ALA A 27 3.48 8.10 2.40
CA ALA A 27 2.55 7.32 1.58
C ALA A 27 2.20 8.07 0.28
N ASP A 28 1.88 7.32 -0.78
CA ASP A 28 1.42 7.83 -2.08
C ASP A 28 0.50 6.76 -2.68
N GLY A 29 0.93 5.99 -3.68
CA GLY A 29 0.20 4.85 -4.18
C GLY A 29 -0.14 3.83 -3.08
N LEU A 30 -1.36 3.29 -3.14
CA LEU A 30 -1.85 2.27 -2.23
C LEU A 30 -2.78 1.27 -2.94
N THR A 31 -2.89 0.08 -2.37
CA THR A 31 -3.80 -0.98 -2.80
C THR A 31 -4.20 -1.84 -1.60
N CYS A 32 -5.29 -2.59 -1.73
CA CYS A 32 -5.79 -3.48 -0.69
C CYS A 32 -5.85 -4.92 -1.18
N VAL A 33 -5.79 -5.86 -0.23
CA VAL A 33 -5.95 -7.29 -0.48
C VAL A 33 -7.23 -7.81 0.18
N LEU A 34 -7.62 -9.04 -0.14
CA LEU A 34 -8.92 -9.59 0.26
C LEU A 34 -9.15 -9.67 1.77
N ASP A 35 -8.09 -9.79 2.57
CA ASP A 35 -8.17 -9.80 4.04
C ASP A 35 -8.31 -8.39 4.67
N GLY A 36 -8.31 -7.33 3.85
CA GLY A 36 -8.40 -5.94 4.28
C GLY A 36 -7.05 -5.29 4.61
N THR A 37 -5.93 -6.01 4.48
CA THR A 37 -4.58 -5.43 4.62
C THR A 37 -4.37 -4.36 3.55
N VAL A 38 -3.86 -3.21 3.98
CA VAL A 38 -3.54 -2.08 3.12
C VAL A 38 -2.05 -2.09 2.82
N TRP A 39 -1.69 -2.00 1.55
CA TRP A 39 -0.32 -1.90 1.07
C TRP A 39 -0.12 -0.53 0.47
N THR A 40 0.91 0.18 0.90
CA THR A 40 1.24 1.50 0.34
C THR A 40 2.74 1.62 0.15
N ARG A 41 3.15 2.52 -0.75
CA ARG A 41 4.56 2.91 -0.75
C ARG A 41 4.97 3.52 0.59
N SER A 42 6.26 3.43 0.88
CA SER A 42 6.95 4.12 1.95
C SER A 42 8.27 4.66 1.41
N GLY A 43 8.70 5.84 1.84
CA GLY A 43 9.98 6.40 1.41
C GLY A 43 10.03 7.92 1.35
N TRP A 44 10.94 8.43 0.52
CA TRP A 44 11.23 9.85 0.21
C TRP A 44 12.18 10.57 1.18
N VAL A 45 12.12 10.29 2.48
CA VAL A 45 12.89 11.03 3.50
C VAL A 45 14.23 10.35 3.83
N ASP A 46 14.25 9.03 3.94
CA ASP A 46 15.43 8.23 4.27
C ASP A 46 15.43 6.98 3.36
N PRO A 47 16.53 6.68 2.65
CA PRO A 47 16.62 5.50 1.78
C PRO A 47 16.34 4.17 2.49
N SER A 48 16.58 4.07 3.80
CA SER A 48 16.23 2.88 4.60
C SER A 48 14.71 2.67 4.74
N LEU A 49 13.91 3.69 4.44
CA LEU A 49 12.45 3.64 4.47
C LEU A 49 11.82 3.45 3.09
N ASP A 50 12.63 3.48 2.02
CA ASP A 50 12.17 3.31 0.65
C ASP A 50 11.69 1.88 0.39
N GLY A 51 10.48 1.77 -0.15
CA GLY A 51 9.86 0.49 -0.43
C GLY A 51 8.34 0.50 -0.28
N VAL A 52 7.82 -0.63 0.18
CA VAL A 52 6.38 -0.86 0.38
C VAL A 52 6.14 -1.27 1.82
N SER A 53 5.18 -0.64 2.50
CA SER A 53 4.72 -1.02 3.83
C SER A 53 3.33 -1.65 3.76
N SER A 54 3.09 -2.69 4.56
CA SER A 54 1.77 -3.30 4.71
C SER A 54 1.23 -3.04 6.12
N PHE A 55 -0.06 -2.73 6.19
CA PHE A 55 -0.78 -2.39 7.41
C PHE A 55 -2.01 -3.28 7.57
N SER A 56 -2.25 -3.78 8.78
CA SER A 56 -3.44 -4.55 9.11
C SER A 56 -4.71 -3.73 8.86
N PRO A 57 -5.90 -4.35 8.77
CA PRO A 57 -7.16 -3.63 8.68
C PRO A 57 -7.42 -2.65 9.83
N GLY A 58 -6.68 -2.78 10.95
CA GLY A 58 -6.71 -1.87 12.09
C GLY A 58 -5.69 -0.73 12.03
N GLY A 59 -4.83 -0.68 11.01
CA GLY A 59 -3.81 0.35 10.82
C GLY A 59 -2.44 0.05 11.43
N GLU A 60 -2.22 -1.16 11.94
CA GLU A 60 -0.93 -1.56 12.52
C GLU A 60 0.06 -2.02 11.44
N LEU A 61 1.32 -1.60 11.53
CA LEU A 61 2.36 -2.03 10.59
C LEU A 61 2.61 -3.54 10.74
N ILE A 62 2.43 -4.30 9.66
CA ILE A 62 2.75 -5.73 9.58
C ILE A 62 4.20 -5.91 9.16
N GLY A 63 4.64 -5.18 8.13
CA GLY A 63 6.00 -5.34 7.60
C GLY A 63 6.33 -4.40 6.45
N ARG A 64 7.57 -4.52 5.95
CA ARG A 64 8.10 -3.71 4.84
C ARG A 64 8.88 -4.55 3.84
N ILE A 65 8.75 -4.21 2.56
CA ILE A 65 9.63 -4.65 1.49
C ILE A 65 10.54 -3.47 1.16
N HIS A 66 11.83 -3.57 1.47
CA HIS A 66 12.80 -2.53 1.16
C HIS A 66 13.20 -2.59 -0.32
N LEU A 67 13.30 -1.42 -0.95
CA LEU A 67 13.70 -1.29 -2.35
C LEU A 67 14.83 -0.26 -2.47
N PRO A 68 15.73 -0.41 -3.46
CA PRO A 68 16.90 0.46 -3.61
C PRO A 68 16.55 1.85 -4.19
N GLU A 69 15.30 2.06 -4.58
CA GLU A 69 14.82 3.27 -5.25
C GLU A 69 13.47 3.69 -4.67
N VAL A 70 13.19 4.99 -4.74
CA VAL A 70 11.93 5.58 -4.29
C VAL A 70 10.75 5.01 -5.08
N VAL A 71 9.82 4.39 -4.37
CA VAL A 71 8.58 3.85 -4.93
C VAL A 71 7.61 4.98 -5.27
N SER A 72 6.86 4.86 -6.35
CA SER A 72 5.74 5.75 -6.67
C SER A 72 4.39 5.08 -6.45
N ASN A 73 4.22 3.86 -6.95
CA ASN A 73 2.95 3.16 -6.92
C ASN A 73 3.14 1.64 -6.91
N LEU A 74 2.07 0.91 -6.65
CA LEU A 74 2.02 -0.54 -6.60
C LEU A 74 0.63 -1.05 -6.94
N CYS A 75 0.55 -2.22 -7.55
CA CYS A 75 -0.71 -2.91 -7.78
C CYS A 75 -0.54 -4.42 -7.79
N PHE A 76 -1.61 -5.13 -7.44
CA PHE A 76 -1.67 -6.58 -7.58
C PHE A 76 -2.11 -6.97 -8.99
N GLY A 77 -1.45 -7.96 -9.56
CA GLY A 77 -1.77 -8.50 -10.88
C GLY A 77 -1.35 -9.96 -11.05
N GLY A 78 -1.28 -10.38 -12.32
CA GLY A 78 -1.16 -11.80 -12.68
C GLY A 78 -2.49 -12.55 -12.53
N HIS A 79 -2.56 -13.77 -13.08
CA HIS A 79 -3.80 -14.56 -13.15
C HIS A 79 -4.46 -14.76 -11.78
N LEU A 80 -3.66 -14.97 -10.74
CA LEU A 80 -4.13 -15.20 -9.37
C LEU A 80 -4.18 -13.93 -8.51
N ARG A 81 -3.76 -12.76 -9.04
CA ARG A 81 -3.61 -11.50 -8.27
C ARG A 81 -2.70 -11.62 -7.04
N THR A 82 -1.68 -12.48 -7.13
CA THR A 82 -0.66 -12.70 -6.08
C THR A 82 0.71 -12.11 -6.44
N ARG A 83 0.83 -11.48 -7.62
CA ARG A 83 2.04 -10.79 -8.06
C ARG A 83 1.88 -9.30 -7.78
N LEU A 84 2.76 -8.75 -6.96
CA LEU A 84 2.83 -7.33 -6.66
C LEU A 84 3.76 -6.67 -7.67
N PHE A 85 3.23 -5.75 -8.48
CA PHE A 85 4.02 -4.87 -9.34
C PHE A 85 4.28 -3.57 -8.62
N ILE A 86 5.50 -3.04 -8.73
CA ILE A 86 5.95 -1.85 -7.99
C ILE A 86 6.70 -0.94 -8.96
N THR A 87 6.22 0.29 -9.12
CA THR A 87 6.91 1.32 -9.90
C THR A 87 7.87 2.07 -8.99
N VAL A 88 9.13 2.14 -9.39
CA VAL A 88 10.24 2.68 -8.59
C VAL A 88 11.08 3.58 -9.46
N ALA A 89 11.07 4.89 -9.26
CA ALA A 89 11.80 5.88 -10.07
C ALA A 89 11.98 5.50 -11.56
N GLN A 90 13.10 4.88 -11.94
CA GLN A 90 13.44 4.54 -13.34
C GLN A 90 13.14 3.08 -13.75
N SER A 91 12.58 2.29 -12.85
CA SER A 91 12.44 0.85 -12.94
C SER A 91 11.00 0.39 -12.64
N VAL A 92 10.73 -0.88 -12.93
CA VAL A 92 9.56 -1.61 -12.41
C VAL A 92 10.06 -2.91 -11.82
N TYR A 93 9.73 -3.15 -10.56
CA TYR A 93 9.96 -4.42 -9.88
C TYR A 93 8.67 -5.20 -9.77
N ASP A 94 8.82 -6.50 -9.52
CA ASP A 94 7.72 -7.34 -9.13
C ASP A 94 8.17 -8.45 -8.19
N THR A 95 7.24 -8.95 -7.39
CA THR A 95 7.44 -10.14 -6.57
C THR A 95 6.14 -10.88 -6.31
N TYR A 96 6.21 -12.16 -5.98
CA TYR A 96 5.06 -12.92 -5.52
C TYR A 96 4.91 -12.81 -4.00
N VAL A 97 3.67 -12.64 -3.55
CA VAL A 97 3.31 -12.62 -2.14
C VAL A 97 2.18 -13.62 -1.84
N GLN A 98 2.06 -14.04 -0.59
CA GLN A 98 1.07 -15.03 -0.15
C GLN A 98 -0.30 -14.41 0.20
N THR A 99 -0.70 -13.38 -0.54
CA THR A 99 -2.02 -12.74 -0.41
C THR A 99 -2.55 -12.36 -1.77
N GLN A 100 -3.85 -12.05 -1.86
CA GLN A 100 -4.55 -11.80 -3.12
C GLN A 100 -5.10 -10.39 -3.16
N GLY A 101 -4.77 -9.63 -4.22
CA GLY A 101 -5.31 -8.30 -4.45
C GLY A 101 -6.83 -8.27 -4.53
N ALA A 102 -7.42 -7.23 -3.93
CA ALA A 102 -8.87 -7.03 -3.85
C ALA A 102 -9.49 -6.39 -5.09
N ALA A 103 -8.69 -5.78 -5.96
CA ALA A 103 -9.18 -5.19 -7.21
C ALA A 103 -9.78 -6.28 -8.11
N PHE A 104 -11.06 -6.10 -8.47
CA PHE A 104 -11.73 -6.90 -9.49
C PHE A 104 -11.69 -6.15 -10.84
N PRO A 105 -11.60 -6.86 -11.98
CA PRO A 105 -11.75 -6.27 -13.32
C PRO A 105 -13.13 -5.67 -13.56
#